data_AF-A0A7X2MX58-F1
#
_entry.id   AF-A0A7X2MX58-F1
#
_cell.length_a   1.000
_cell.length_b   1.000
_cell.length_c   1.000
_cell.angle_alpha   90.00
_cell.angle_beta   90.00
_cell.angle_gamma   90.00
#
_symmetry.space_group_name_H-M   'P 1'
#
loop_
_entity.id
_entity.type
_entity.pdbx_description
1 polymer ?
#
loop_
_entity_poly.entity_id
_entity_poly.type
_entity_poly.pdbx_seq_one_letter_code
_entity_poly.pdbx_strand_id
1 'polypeptide(L)' 'MRKKFNKYMTTGLLFNGAFLMTREIDAIPEIIKGFFAGFAISLMLFGIYADCHDVSKFQNKKRQFIKRMFNR' A
#
# COMPACT_ATOMS: atom_id res chain seq x y z
N MET A 1 -14.71 -10.66 17.48
CA MET A 1 -13.29 -10.98 17.18
C MET A 1 -12.65 -9.78 16.50
N ARG A 2 -11.74 -9.04 17.16
CA ARG A 2 -10.99 -7.95 16.49
C ARG A 2 -9.93 -8.58 15.58
N LYS A 3 -10.20 -8.65 14.27
CA LYS A 3 -9.14 -8.97 13.29
C LYS A 3 -8.07 -7.89 13.40
N LYS A 4 -6.84 -8.29 13.73
CA LYS A 4 -5.71 -7.38 13.83
C LYS A 4 -5.42 -6.85 12.42
N PHE A 5 -5.51 -5.54 12.21
CA PHE A 5 -5.19 -4.95 10.91
C PHE A 5 -3.76 -5.35 10.51
N ASN A 6 -3.64 -5.99 9.35
CA ASN A 6 -2.35 -6.30 8.74
C ASN A 6 -1.65 -4.98 8.38
N LYS A 7 -0.30 -4.94 8.44
CA LYS A 7 0.52 -3.78 8.08
C LYS A 7 0.12 -3.17 6.74
N TYR A 8 -0.19 -3.98 5.73
CA TYR A 8 -0.62 -3.50 4.41
C TYR A 8 -1.93 -2.71 4.46
N MET A 9 -2.88 -3.17 5.27
CA MET A 9 -4.19 -2.57 5.41
C MET A 9 -4.09 -1.25 6.19
N THR A 10 -3.25 -1.20 7.24
CA THR A 10 -2.90 0.05 7.94
C THR A 10 -2.20 1.05 7.01
N THR A 11 -1.24 0.61 6.20
CA THR A 11 -0.55 1.48 5.23
C THR A 11 -1.53 2.02 4.17
N GLY A 12 -2.44 1.18 3.65
CA GLY A 12 -3.47 1.62 2.71
C GLY A 12 -4.42 2.67 3.31
N LEU A 13 -4.82 2.49 4.57
CA LEU A 13 -5.63 3.47 5.30
C LEU A 13 -4.92 4.81 5.50
N LEU A 14 -3.62 4.79 5.84
CA LEU A 14 -2.81 6.02 5.96
C LEU A 14 -2.70 6.75 4.62
N PHE A 15 -2.45 6.02 3.53
CA PHE A 15 -2.40 6.61 2.18
C PHE A 15 -3.76 7.19 1.76
N ASN A 16 -4.86 6.53 2.11
CA ASN A 16 -6.20 7.04 1.84
C ASN A 16 -6.49 8.32 2.64
N GLY A 17 -6.09 8.36 3.92
CA GLY A 17 -6.19 9.57 4.74
C GLY A 17 -5.36 10.73 4.18
N ALA A 18 -4.13 10.46 3.74
CA ALA A 18 -3.29 11.45 3.06
C ALA A 18 -3.93 11.94 1.75
N PHE A 19 -4.53 11.05 0.96
CA PHE A 19 -5.27 11.42 -0.25
C PHE A 19 -6.45 12.36 0.05
N LEU A 20 -7.19 12.11 1.13
CA LEU A 20 -8.27 13.01 1.55
C LEU A 20 -7.75 14.41 1.90
N MET A 21 -6.59 14.51 2.55
CA MET A 21 -5.95 15.79 2.84
C MET A 21 -5.44 16.50 1.58
N THR A 22 -4.92 15.76 0.60
CA THR A 22 -4.46 16.36 -0.66
C THR A 22 -5.59 16.74 -1.60
N ARG A 23 -6.82 16.28 -1.33
CA ARG A 23 -7.99 16.59 -2.16
C ARG A 23 -8.26 18.09 -2.24
N GLU A 24 -8.11 18.80 -1.13
CA GLU A 24 -8.32 20.25 -1.00
C GLU A 24 -7.12 21.09 -1.46
N ILE A 25 -6.00 20.45 -1.81
CA ILE A 25 -4.78 21.13 -2.25
C ILE A 25 -4.78 21.16 -3.78
N ASP A 26 -5.11 22.31 -4.37
CA ASP A 26 -5.10 22.49 -5.84
C ASP A 26 -3.69 22.48 -6.45
N ALA A 27 -2.65 22.64 -5.63
CA ALA A 27 -1.26 22.56 -6.07
C ALA A 27 -0.83 21.14 -6.52
N ILE A 28 -1.60 20.11 -6.20
CA ILE A 28 -1.26 18.72 -6.55
C ILE A 28 -1.99 18.33 -7.85
N PRO A 29 -1.25 17.93 -8.90
CA PRO A 29 -1.83 17.44 -10.14
C PRO A 29 -2.84 16.31 -9.92
N GLU A 30 -3.94 16.34 -10.65
CA GLU A 30 -5.05 15.40 -10.53
C GLU A 30 -4.62 13.95 -10.83
N ILE A 31 -3.66 13.76 -11.74
CA ILE A 31 -3.03 12.47 -12.03
C ILE A 31 -2.37 11.87 -10.78
N ILE A 32 -1.69 12.71 -9.99
CA ILE A 32 -1.03 12.28 -8.75
C ILE A 32 -2.09 11.93 -7.71
N LYS A 33 -3.13 12.76 -7.55
CA LYS A 33 -4.28 12.46 -6.68
C LYS A 33 -4.89 11.10 -7.03
N GLY A 34 -5.18 10.85 -8.30
CA GLY A 34 -5.71 9.58 -8.79
C GLY A 34 -4.78 8.38 -8.52
N PHE A 35 -3.47 8.56 -8.69
CA PHE A 35 -2.48 7.53 -8.36
C PHE A 35 -2.49 7.18 -6.87
N PHE A 36 -2.51 8.17 -5.98
CA PHE A 36 -2.58 7.95 -4.53
C PHE A 36 -3.85 7.19 -4.12
N ALA A 37 -5.00 7.55 -4.70
CA ALA A 37 -6.25 6.84 -4.46
C ALA A 37 -6.20 5.38 -4.95
N GLY A 38 -5.76 5.15 -6.19
CA GLY A 38 -5.62 3.80 -6.75
C GLY A 38 -4.62 2.94 -5.96
N PHE A 39 -3.51 3.54 -5.52
CA PHE A 39 -2.49 2.87 -4.72
C PHE A 39 -3.01 2.52 -3.32
N ALA A 40 -3.75 3.42 -2.67
CA ALA A 40 -4.38 3.16 -1.37
C ALA A 40 -5.37 1.98 -1.45
N ILE A 41 -6.24 1.97 -2.46
CA ILE A 41 -7.19 0.88 -2.70
C ILE A 41 -6.45 -0.44 -2.95
N SER A 42 -5.43 -0.42 -3.80
CA SER A 42 -4.62 -1.61 -4.12
C SER A 42 -3.96 -2.20 -2.87
N LEU A 43 -3.41 -1.35 -1.98
CA LEU A 43 -2.82 -1.76 -0.71
C LEU A 43 -3.85 -2.34 0.26
N MET A 44 -5.05 -1.77 0.33
CA MET A 44 -6.13 -2.29 1.16
C MET A 44 -6.59 -3.67 0.67
N LEU A 45 -6.80 -3.83 -0.65
CA LEU A 45 -7.13 -5.11 -1.27
C LEU A 45 -6.03 -6.16 -1.05
N PHE A 46 -4.77 -5.76 -1.23
CA PHE A 46 -3.63 -6.63 -0.96
C PHE A 46 -3.54 -7.02 0.53
N GLY A 47 -3.89 -6.11 1.43
CA GLY A 47 -3.96 -6.37 2.87
C GLY A 47 -5.04 -7.38 3.24
N ILE A 48 -6.22 -7.30 2.61
CA ILE A 48 -7.29 -8.29 2.75
C ILE A 48 -6.84 -9.65 2.20
N TYR A 49 -6.22 -9.66 1.02
CA TYR A 49 -5.68 -10.88 0.42
C TYR A 49 -4.63 -11.54 1.34
N ALA A 50 -3.73 -10.73 1.91
CA ALA A 50 -2.69 -11.19 2.83
C ALA A 50 -3.22 -11.65 4.21
N ASP A 51 -4.45 -11.30 4.58
CA ASP A 51 -5.12 -11.82 5.79
C ASP A 51 -5.65 -13.24 5.57
N CYS A 52 -6.07 -13.55 4.34
CA CYS A 52 -6.62 -14.86 3.97
C CYS A 52 -5.59 -15.83 3.34
N HIS A 53 -4.52 -15.31 2.74
CA HIS A 53 -3.53 -16.10 2.00
C HIS A 53 -2.11 -15.88 2.52
N ASP A 54 -1.30 -16.95 2.48
CA ASP A 54 0.13 -16.85 2.83
C ASP A 54 0.90 -16.04 1.76
N VAL A 55 1.30 -14.83 2.15
CA VAL A 55 2.09 -13.90 1.33
C VAL A 55 3.60 -14.02 1.54
N SER A 56 4.07 -14.99 2.33
CA SER A 56 5.50 -15.23 2.61
C SER A 56 6.35 -15.37 1.34
N LYS A 57 5.82 -16.05 0.31
CA LYS A 57 6.48 -16.18 -1.01
C LYS A 57 6.71 -14.83 -1.68
N PHE A 58 5.73 -13.94 -1.64
CA PHE A 58 5.84 -12.60 -2.22
C PHE A 58 6.83 -11.73 -1.44
N GLN A 59 6.79 -11.79 -0.10
CA GLN A 59 7.73 -11.07 0.75
C GLN A 59 9.18 -11.52 0.53
N ASN A 60 9.41 -12.83 0.42
CA ASN A 60 10.74 -13.38 0.13
C ASN A 60 11.23 -12.96 -1.25
N LYS A 61 10.38 -13.02 -2.29
CA LYS A 61 10.73 -12.51 -3.63
C LYS A 61 11.05 -11.02 -3.61
N LYS A 62 10.23 -10.20 -2.92
CA LYS A 62 10.49 -8.76 -2.75
C LYS A 62 11.85 -8.52 -2.09
N ARG A 63 12.15 -9.24 -1.00
CA ARG A 63 13.44 -9.11 -0.28
C ARG A 63 14.62 -9.51 -1.15
N GLN A 64 14.51 -10.59 -1.93
CA GLN A 64 15.55 -11.00 -2.88
C GLN A 64 15.74 -9.97 -4.00
N PHE A 65 14.66 -9.39 -4.53
CA PHE A 65 14.73 -8.36 -5.56
C PHE A 65 15.41 -7.09 -5.05
N ILE A 66 15.04 -6.61 -3.86
CA ILE A 66 15.69 -5.45 -3.22
C ILE A 66 17.16 -5.74 -2.97
N LYS A 67 17.50 -6.93 -2.46
CA LYS A 67 18.90 -7.36 -2.32
C LYS A 67 19.62 -7.29 -3.66
N ARG A 68 19.07 -7.83 -4.75
CA ARG A 68 19.70 -7.75 -6.08
C ARG A 68 19.92 -6.32 -6.58
N MET A 69 19.01 -5.40 -6.29
CA MET A 69 19.16 -4.00 -6.70
C MET A 69 20.16 -3.22 -5.84
N PHE A 70 20.20 -3.49 -4.54
CA PHE A 70 21.08 -2.78 -3.59
C PHE A 70 22.43 -3.45 -3.36
N ASN A 71 22.61 -4.70 -3.77
CA ASN A 71 23.88 -5.41 -3.74
C ASN A 71 24.71 -5.00 -4.96
N ARG A 72 25.11 -3.72 -4.97
CA ARG A 72 26.37 -3.26 -5.58
C ARG A 72 27.50 -3.57 -4.61
#